data_AF-A0A126V4G8-F1
#
_entry.id   AF-A0A126V4G8-F1
#
_cell.length_a   1.000
_cell.length_b   1.000
_cell.length_c   1.000
_cell.angle_alpha   90.00
_cell.angle_beta   90.00
_cell.angle_gamma   90.00
#
_symmetry.space_group_name_H-M   'P 1'
#
loop_
_entity.id
_entity.type
_entity.pdbx_description
1 polymer ?
#
loop_
_entity_poly.entity_id
_entity_poly.type
_entity_poly.pdbx_seq_one_letter_code
_entity_poly.pdbx_strand_id
1 'polypeptide(L)'
;MFSPEEYIGYDSLRTHFEQWAGQVHLAYLLESVGADPSEAFRGDGRKKDVMHFRMEQLSLDRPMAELPRKSEMWRELSVIRMKDEFEQAIIFHCMFAKCIMQLDTLLSSSHGKVMRPDEYQFLHMDRLDWIYPNWPLNETSGLEFIFKLYEENKFSGLHLSERYCFLDTSLGVLKLKNNSISSFRTSSHFGSDEFSDSYIETHVRPFLGWAPIWDEKHLPQNMAQFLEDLGVLEQRWGVSSLFEDPESKPTPKKRRGPKPGPAKALFCKKYPDGLPEELSAEYVSADFKSEGVTISPRQIANYDREIRLRK
;
A
#
# COMPACT_ATOMS: atom_id res chain seq x y z
N MET A 1 -27.74 -13.68 1.85
CA MET A 1 -26.73 -12.64 2.13
C MET A 1 -26.08 -13.04 3.44
N PHE A 2 -24.80 -13.38 3.45
CA PHE A 2 -24.12 -13.98 4.62
C PHE A 2 -23.54 -12.94 5.60
N SER A 3 -23.73 -11.64 5.34
CA SER A 3 -23.22 -10.56 6.19
C SER A 3 -24.35 -9.97 7.03
N PRO A 4 -24.29 -10.00 8.36
CA PRO A 4 -25.15 -9.16 9.21
C PRO A 4 -24.87 -7.66 8.96
N GLU A 5 -25.81 -6.78 9.31
CA GLU A 5 -25.78 -5.35 8.93
C GLU A 5 -24.52 -4.58 9.39
N GLU A 6 -23.86 -5.02 10.46
CA GLU A 6 -22.65 -4.38 11.00
C GLU A 6 -21.32 -4.89 10.39
N TYR A 7 -21.39 -5.83 9.45
CA TYR A 7 -20.21 -6.48 8.88
C TYR A 7 -20.09 -6.24 7.38
N ILE A 8 -18.84 -6.12 6.94
CA ILE A 8 -18.45 -6.13 5.55
C ILE A 8 -18.35 -7.58 5.08
N GLY A 9 -19.11 -7.91 4.04
CA GLY A 9 -19.12 -9.24 3.44
C GLY A 9 -17.93 -9.47 2.51
N TYR A 10 -17.62 -10.75 2.27
CA TYR A 10 -16.60 -11.21 1.33
C TYR A 10 -16.54 -10.44 0.01
N ASP A 11 -17.67 -10.33 -0.69
CA ASP A 11 -17.69 -9.71 -2.03
C ASP A 11 -17.24 -8.25 -2.02
N SER A 12 -17.63 -7.50 -0.98
CA SER A 12 -17.27 -6.08 -0.86
C SER A 12 -15.77 -5.93 -0.67
N LEU A 13 -15.18 -6.72 0.24
CA LEU A 13 -13.74 -6.68 0.48
C LEU A 13 -12.94 -7.24 -0.71
N ARG A 14 -13.43 -8.29 -1.35
CA ARG A 14 -12.85 -8.87 -2.57
C ARG A 14 -12.75 -7.82 -3.67
N THR A 15 -13.86 -7.14 -3.98
CA THR A 15 -13.86 -6.10 -5.02
C THR A 15 -12.96 -4.93 -4.65
N HIS A 16 -12.88 -4.56 -3.37
CA HIS A 16 -11.93 -3.54 -2.92
C HIS A 16 -10.48 -3.96 -3.19
N PHE A 17 -10.12 -5.20 -2.85
CA PHE A 17 -8.79 -5.74 -3.11
C PHE A 17 -8.49 -5.95 -4.60
N GLU A 18 -9.47 -6.31 -5.43
CA GLU A 18 -9.29 -6.37 -6.90
C GLU A 18 -8.92 -4.98 -7.46
N GLN A 19 -9.56 -3.92 -6.97
CA GLN A 19 -9.23 -2.55 -7.36
C GLN A 19 -7.80 -2.17 -6.96
N TRP A 20 -7.43 -2.44 -5.71
CA TRP A 20 -6.05 -2.21 -5.23
C TRP A 20 -5.03 -2.99 -6.05
N ALA A 21 -5.28 -4.26 -6.37
CA ALA A 21 -4.37 -5.07 -7.17
C ALA A 21 -4.15 -4.48 -8.56
N GLY A 22 -5.21 -3.99 -9.20
CA GLY A 22 -5.11 -3.27 -10.48
C GLY A 22 -4.28 -1.98 -10.39
N GLN A 23 -4.43 -1.23 -9.30
CA GLN A 23 -3.65 0.00 -9.06
C GLN A 23 -2.18 -0.29 -8.79
N VAL A 24 -1.88 -1.33 -8.00
CA VAL A 24 -0.51 -1.79 -7.73
C VAL A 24 0.16 -2.25 -9.03
N HIS A 25 -0.55 -3.03 -9.85
CA HIS A 25 -0.04 -3.43 -11.16
C HIS A 25 0.29 -2.21 -12.03
N LEU A 26 -0.63 -1.26 -12.13
CA LEU A 26 -0.40 -0.03 -12.88
C LEU A 26 0.78 0.78 -12.33
N ALA A 27 0.94 0.87 -11.01
CA ALA A 27 2.06 1.56 -10.37
C ALA A 27 3.41 0.97 -10.79
N TYR A 28 3.53 -0.36 -10.82
CA TYR A 28 4.71 -1.03 -11.34
C TYR A 28 4.95 -0.75 -12.83
N LEU A 29 3.88 -0.73 -13.64
CA LEU A 29 4.00 -0.40 -15.06
C LEU A 29 4.46 1.04 -15.28
N LEU A 30 3.95 2.00 -14.51
CA LEU A 30 4.41 3.40 -14.52
C LEU A 30 5.88 3.49 -14.10
N GLU A 31 6.27 2.82 -13.02
CA GLU A 31 7.66 2.77 -12.54
C GLU A 31 8.60 2.22 -13.62
N SER A 32 8.19 1.18 -14.34
CA SER A 32 8.99 0.53 -15.39
C SER A 32 9.36 1.44 -16.56
N VAL A 33 8.60 2.53 -16.77
CA VAL A 33 8.88 3.55 -17.79
C VAL A 33 9.38 4.87 -17.20
N GLY A 34 9.71 4.90 -15.91
CA GLY A 34 10.21 6.08 -15.22
C GLY A 34 9.14 7.14 -14.90
N ALA A 35 7.85 6.78 -14.94
CA ALA A 35 6.76 7.65 -14.50
C ALA A 35 6.54 7.54 -12.97
N ASP A 36 5.81 8.50 -12.40
CA ASP A 36 5.45 8.52 -10.96
C ASP A 36 4.41 7.41 -10.66
N PRO A 37 4.77 6.37 -9.87
CA PRO A 37 3.88 5.26 -9.56
C PRO A 37 2.67 5.68 -8.72
N SER A 38 2.79 6.78 -7.96
CA SER A 38 1.72 7.30 -7.12
C SER A 38 0.51 7.77 -7.93
N GLU A 39 0.68 8.06 -9.23
CA GLU A 39 -0.41 8.41 -10.14
C GLU A 39 -1.47 7.30 -10.25
N ALA A 40 -1.10 6.03 -10.07
CA ALA A 40 -2.05 4.92 -10.11
C ALA A 40 -3.13 4.99 -9.01
N PHE A 41 -2.85 5.74 -7.93
CA PHE A 41 -3.70 5.82 -6.74
C PHE A 41 -4.44 7.16 -6.59
N ARG A 42 -4.18 8.15 -7.47
CA ARG A 42 -4.84 9.48 -7.41
C ARG A 42 -6.17 9.45 -8.17
N GLY A 43 -7.28 9.82 -7.52
CA GLY A 43 -8.62 9.78 -8.10
C GLY A 43 -9.22 11.17 -8.40
N ASP A 44 -9.45 11.46 -9.69
CA ASP A 44 -10.78 11.80 -10.26
C ASP A 44 -10.64 12.16 -11.77
N GLY A 45 -11.34 11.44 -12.66
CA GLY A 45 -11.64 11.92 -14.02
C GLY A 45 -10.94 11.26 -15.22
N ARG A 46 -9.77 10.63 -15.05
CA ARG A 46 -9.24 9.64 -16.01
C ARG A 46 -8.68 8.50 -15.19
N LYS A 47 -9.49 7.47 -14.97
CA LYS A 47 -8.95 6.17 -14.55
C LYS A 47 -8.02 5.74 -15.68
N LYS A 48 -6.72 6.04 -15.55
CA LYS A 48 -5.72 5.25 -16.26
C LYS A 48 -5.93 3.86 -15.71
N ASP A 49 -6.64 3.03 -16.45
CA ASP A 49 -6.59 1.61 -16.23
C ASP A 49 -5.39 1.05 -17.00
N VAL A 50 -5.00 -0.16 -16.66
CA VAL A 50 -3.85 -0.84 -17.26
C VAL A 50 -3.98 -0.88 -18.78
N MET A 51 -5.20 -1.10 -19.30
CA MET A 51 -5.46 -1.16 -20.73
C MET A 51 -5.23 0.18 -21.43
N HIS A 52 -5.68 1.29 -20.84
CA HIS A 52 -5.46 2.62 -21.36
C HIS A 52 -3.98 2.94 -21.42
N PHE A 53 -3.25 2.65 -20.35
CA PHE A 53 -1.79 2.82 -20.30
C PHE A 53 -1.07 1.98 -21.37
N ARG A 54 -1.44 0.71 -21.55
CA ARG A 54 -0.86 -0.15 -22.60
C ARG A 54 -1.13 0.35 -24.01
N MET A 55 -2.34 0.86 -24.27
CA MET A 55 -2.67 1.47 -25.55
C MET A 55 -1.84 2.73 -25.83
N GLU A 56 -1.62 3.57 -24.81
CA GLU A 56 -0.74 4.74 -24.92
C GLU A 56 0.70 4.33 -25.24
N GLN A 57 1.27 3.34 -24.53
CA GLN A 57 2.62 2.84 -24.79
C GLN A 57 2.80 2.34 -26.23
N LEU A 58 1.89 1.48 -26.70
CA LEU A 58 1.95 0.94 -28.06
C LEU A 58 1.81 2.01 -29.14
N SER A 59 1.13 3.12 -28.84
CA SER A 59 1.00 4.25 -29.76
C SER A 59 2.26 5.13 -29.81
N LEU A 60 3.02 5.21 -28.71
CA LEU A 60 4.25 6.01 -28.61
C LEU A 60 5.46 5.28 -29.20
N ASP A 61 5.52 3.95 -29.07
CA ASP A 61 6.65 3.14 -29.52
C ASP A 61 6.74 2.94 -31.04
N ARG A 62 5.80 3.50 -31.84
CA ARG A 62 5.78 3.32 -33.31
C ARG A 62 5.64 4.64 -34.08
N PRO A 63 6.53 4.93 -35.06
CA PRO A 63 6.31 6.02 -36.01
C PRO A 63 5.06 5.75 -36.87
N MET A 64 4.26 6.79 -37.16
CA MET A 64 2.96 6.70 -37.87
C MET A 64 2.95 5.91 -39.19
N ALA A 65 4.11 5.65 -39.81
CA ALA A 65 4.24 4.98 -41.10
C ALA A 65 4.17 3.44 -41.03
N GLU A 66 4.23 2.83 -39.83
CA GLU A 66 4.30 1.36 -39.65
C GLU A 66 3.20 0.82 -38.72
N LEU A 67 2.02 1.45 -38.72
CA LEU A 67 0.89 0.91 -37.97
C LEU A 67 0.46 -0.43 -38.59
N PRO A 68 0.54 -1.55 -37.84
CA PRO A 68 0.16 -2.86 -38.35
C PRO A 68 -1.32 -2.86 -38.72
N ARG A 69 -1.75 -3.81 -39.58
CA ARG A 69 -3.18 -4.00 -39.85
C ARG A 69 -3.90 -4.15 -38.51
N LYS A 70 -5.06 -3.50 -38.32
CA LYS A 70 -5.81 -3.51 -37.04
C LYS A 70 -5.83 -4.89 -36.35
N SER A 71 -5.97 -5.97 -37.13
CA SER A 71 -5.97 -7.36 -36.67
C SER A 71 -4.69 -7.83 -35.94
N GLU A 72 -3.52 -7.32 -36.31
CA GLU A 72 -2.23 -7.71 -35.71
C GLU A 72 -1.98 -6.94 -34.41
N MET A 73 -2.33 -5.64 -34.37
CA MET A 73 -2.35 -4.85 -33.14
C MET A 73 -3.27 -5.45 -32.08
N TRP A 74 -4.46 -5.92 -32.48
CA TRP A 74 -5.40 -6.58 -31.56
C TRP A 74 -4.86 -7.91 -31.02
N ARG A 75 -4.04 -8.65 -31.80
CA ARG A 75 -3.40 -9.89 -31.33
C ARG A 75 -2.32 -9.61 -30.31
N GLU A 76 -1.44 -8.65 -30.58
CA GLU A 76 -0.41 -8.22 -29.63
C GLU A 76 -1.02 -7.71 -28.33
N LEU A 77 -2.03 -6.84 -28.41
CA LEU A 77 -2.80 -6.36 -27.25
C LEU A 77 -3.43 -7.51 -26.47
N SER A 78 -3.95 -8.54 -27.14
CA SER A 78 -4.56 -9.68 -26.46
C SER A 78 -3.53 -10.47 -25.65
N VAL A 79 -2.32 -10.68 -26.18
CA VAL A 79 -1.25 -11.39 -25.46
C VAL A 79 -0.78 -10.58 -24.25
N ILE A 80 -0.55 -9.27 -24.42
CA ILE A 80 -0.17 -8.36 -23.34
C ILE A 80 -1.26 -8.36 -22.26
N ARG A 81 -2.52 -8.24 -22.67
CA ARG A 81 -3.66 -8.24 -21.76
C ARG A 81 -3.75 -9.53 -20.95
N MET A 82 -3.58 -10.70 -21.56
CA MET A 82 -3.61 -11.97 -20.82
C MET A 82 -2.52 -12.03 -19.75
N LYS A 83 -1.31 -11.52 -20.06
CA LYS A 83 -0.22 -11.42 -19.10
C LYS A 83 -0.55 -10.42 -17.97
N ASP A 84 -1.04 -9.24 -18.32
CA ASP A 84 -1.43 -8.21 -17.33
C ASP A 84 -2.55 -8.71 -16.40
N GLU A 85 -3.55 -9.44 -16.92
CA GLU A 85 -4.61 -10.07 -16.13
C GLU A 85 -4.04 -11.15 -15.18
N PHE A 86 -3.06 -11.93 -15.64
CA PHE A 86 -2.39 -12.92 -14.81
C PHE A 86 -1.56 -12.29 -13.69
N GLU A 87 -0.78 -11.26 -13.99
CA GLU A 87 0.05 -10.53 -13.02
C GLU A 87 -0.83 -9.82 -11.97
N GLN A 88 -1.95 -9.21 -12.38
CA GLN A 88 -2.94 -8.66 -11.46
C GLN A 88 -3.55 -9.72 -10.55
N ALA A 89 -3.85 -10.91 -11.07
CA ALA A 89 -4.38 -12.01 -10.25
C ALA A 89 -3.36 -12.47 -9.19
N ILE A 90 -2.06 -12.51 -9.54
CA ILE A 90 -0.99 -12.81 -8.57
C ILE A 90 -0.96 -11.74 -7.47
N ILE A 91 -0.93 -10.46 -7.83
CA ILE A 91 -0.91 -9.36 -6.87
C ILE A 91 -2.13 -9.43 -5.94
N PHE A 92 -3.33 -9.63 -6.53
CA PHE A 92 -4.56 -9.80 -5.78
C PHE A 92 -4.45 -10.94 -4.78
N HIS A 93 -4.02 -12.12 -5.19
CA HIS A 93 -3.96 -13.29 -4.30
C HIS A 93 -2.86 -13.20 -3.23
N CYS A 94 -1.71 -12.59 -3.53
CA CYS A 94 -0.70 -12.27 -2.52
C CYS A 94 -1.24 -11.29 -1.47
N MET A 95 -1.86 -10.19 -1.91
CA MET A 95 -2.48 -9.22 -1.01
C MET A 95 -3.61 -9.85 -0.21
N PHE A 96 -4.50 -10.59 -0.86
CA PHE A 96 -5.67 -11.19 -0.22
C PHE A 96 -5.27 -12.24 0.81
N ALA A 97 -4.28 -13.11 0.50
CA ALA A 97 -3.74 -14.07 1.45
C ALA A 97 -3.11 -13.42 2.68
N LYS A 98 -2.40 -12.28 2.51
CA LYS A 98 -1.87 -11.51 3.65
C LYS A 98 -3.01 -10.88 4.46
N CYS A 99 -3.93 -10.19 3.79
CA CYS A 99 -5.01 -9.46 4.45
C CYS A 99 -5.93 -10.39 5.22
N ILE A 100 -6.34 -11.54 4.66
CA ILE A 100 -7.25 -12.46 5.35
C ILE A 100 -6.64 -13.05 6.64
N MET A 101 -5.31 -13.17 6.69
CA MET A 101 -4.57 -13.68 7.85
C MET A 101 -4.28 -12.59 8.90
N GLN A 102 -4.20 -11.32 8.48
CA GLN A 102 -3.80 -10.20 9.36
C GLN A 102 -4.98 -9.36 9.85
N LEU A 103 -6.07 -9.30 9.08
CA LEU A 103 -7.32 -8.69 9.53
C LEU A 103 -8.02 -9.63 10.53
N ASP A 104 -8.86 -9.06 11.39
CA ASP A 104 -9.74 -9.82 12.30
C ASP A 104 -10.88 -10.49 11.51
N THR A 105 -10.52 -11.45 10.66
CA THR A 105 -11.44 -12.19 9.81
C THR A 105 -12.31 -13.09 10.67
N LEU A 106 -13.63 -12.92 10.55
CA LEU A 106 -14.64 -13.72 11.22
C LEU A 106 -15.36 -14.59 10.20
N LEU A 107 -16.08 -15.62 10.66
CA LEU A 107 -16.99 -16.41 9.83
C LEU A 107 -18.44 -16.15 10.22
N SER A 108 -19.30 -16.11 9.21
CA SER A 108 -20.74 -16.01 9.36
C SER A 108 -21.46 -17.19 8.71
N SER A 109 -22.39 -17.77 9.44
CA SER A 109 -23.32 -18.77 8.92
C SER A 109 -24.47 -18.13 8.15
N SER A 110 -25.19 -18.92 7.35
CA SER A 110 -26.46 -18.49 6.72
C SER A 110 -27.54 -18.06 7.71
N HIS A 111 -27.41 -18.39 8.99
CA HIS A 111 -28.36 -18.06 10.06
C HIS A 111 -27.90 -16.86 10.91
N GLY A 112 -26.83 -16.16 10.51
CA GLY A 112 -26.34 -14.96 11.20
C GLY A 112 -25.50 -15.23 12.45
N LYS A 113 -25.15 -16.49 12.75
CA LYS A 113 -24.13 -16.79 13.76
C LYS A 113 -22.75 -16.36 13.27
N VAL A 114 -22.01 -15.70 14.15
CA VAL A 114 -20.65 -15.22 13.90
C VAL A 114 -19.67 -15.92 14.83
N MET A 115 -18.47 -16.26 14.34
CA MET A 115 -17.38 -16.80 15.16
C MET A 115 -16.02 -16.35 14.64
N ARG A 116 -15.00 -16.45 15.50
CA ARG A 116 -13.60 -16.34 15.07
C ARG A 116 -13.12 -17.72 14.59
N PRO A 117 -12.72 -17.87 13.32
CA PRO A 117 -12.12 -19.09 12.78
C PRO A 117 -10.67 -19.25 13.25
N ASP A 118 -10.16 -20.45 13.06
CA ASP A 118 -8.73 -20.71 13.11
C ASP A 118 -8.10 -20.28 11.77
N GLU A 119 -6.92 -19.65 11.83
CA GLU A 119 -6.25 -19.05 10.67
C GLU A 119 -5.94 -20.08 9.56
N TYR A 120 -5.73 -21.35 9.92
CA TYR A 120 -5.37 -22.35 8.91
C TYR A 120 -6.50 -22.66 7.92
N GLN A 121 -7.73 -22.21 8.22
CA GLN A 121 -8.87 -22.33 7.32
C GLN A 121 -8.70 -21.50 6.03
N PHE A 122 -7.87 -20.45 6.07
CA PHE A 122 -7.67 -19.51 4.97
C PHE A 122 -6.34 -19.68 4.24
N LEU A 123 -5.55 -20.71 4.57
CA LEU A 123 -4.26 -20.95 3.92
C LEU A 123 -4.38 -21.07 2.40
N HIS A 124 -3.42 -20.48 1.71
CA HIS A 124 -3.17 -20.73 0.30
C HIS A 124 -2.09 -21.80 0.15
N MET A 125 -2.25 -22.75 -0.79
CA MET A 125 -1.30 -23.86 -0.96
C MET A 125 0.13 -23.37 -1.23
N ASP A 126 0.28 -22.29 -2.00
CA ASP A 126 1.57 -21.67 -2.33
C ASP A 126 2.12 -20.73 -1.25
N ARG A 127 1.46 -20.63 -0.09
CA ARG A 127 1.88 -19.72 1.00
C ARG A 127 2.10 -18.28 0.53
N LEU A 128 1.17 -17.77 -0.29
CA LEU A 128 1.24 -16.41 -0.83
C LEU A 128 1.25 -15.33 0.26
N ASP A 129 0.78 -15.67 1.47
CA ASP A 129 0.91 -14.85 2.68
C ASP A 129 2.36 -14.49 3.01
N TRP A 130 3.33 -15.33 2.64
CA TRP A 130 4.77 -15.11 2.88
C TRP A 130 5.52 -14.50 1.71
N ILE A 131 4.88 -14.37 0.55
CA ILE A 131 5.54 -13.84 -0.65
C ILE A 131 5.47 -12.32 -0.62
N TYR A 132 6.61 -11.67 -0.85
CA TYR A 132 6.68 -10.24 -1.14
C TYR A 132 6.92 -10.09 -2.64
N PRO A 133 5.90 -9.70 -3.43
CA PRO A 133 6.05 -9.57 -4.87
C PRO A 133 7.05 -8.43 -5.16
N ASN A 134 8.12 -8.77 -5.88
CA ASN A 134 9.06 -7.79 -6.41
C ASN A 134 8.84 -7.66 -7.91
N TRP A 135 9.03 -6.45 -8.46
CA TRP A 135 8.93 -6.23 -9.89
C TRP A 135 10.28 -6.37 -10.59
N PRO A 136 10.36 -7.10 -11.72
CA PRO A 136 9.26 -7.81 -12.38
C PRO A 136 8.83 -9.09 -11.63
N LEU A 137 7.53 -9.38 -11.61
CA LEU A 137 6.95 -10.44 -10.76
C LEU A 137 7.55 -11.83 -11.01
N ASN A 138 7.97 -12.12 -12.24
CA ASN A 138 8.59 -13.38 -12.63
C ASN A 138 10.00 -13.58 -12.04
N GLU A 139 10.61 -12.55 -11.47
CA GLU A 139 11.89 -12.64 -10.75
C GLU A 139 11.70 -12.88 -9.23
N THR A 140 10.45 -12.91 -8.75
CA THR A 140 10.16 -13.26 -7.36
C THR A 140 10.29 -14.77 -7.16
N SER A 141 11.26 -15.19 -6.34
CA SER A 141 11.60 -16.62 -6.14
C SER A 141 10.40 -17.48 -5.71
N GLY A 142 9.52 -16.96 -4.84
CA GLY A 142 8.30 -17.66 -4.42
C GLY A 142 7.26 -17.87 -5.54
N LEU A 143 7.41 -17.17 -6.66
CA LEU A 143 6.48 -17.22 -7.80
C LEU A 143 7.05 -17.95 -9.02
N GLU A 144 8.32 -18.38 -8.99
CA GLU A 144 9.01 -19.00 -10.14
C GLU A 144 8.21 -20.17 -10.72
N PHE A 145 7.72 -21.08 -9.87
CA PHE A 145 6.94 -22.23 -10.30
C PHE A 145 5.59 -21.83 -10.93
N ILE A 146 4.94 -20.79 -10.38
CA ILE A 146 3.66 -20.28 -10.88
C ILE A 146 3.84 -19.68 -12.28
N PHE A 147 4.89 -18.88 -12.48
CA PHE A 147 5.23 -18.32 -13.79
C PHE A 147 5.61 -19.40 -14.81
N LYS A 148 6.41 -20.40 -14.40
CA LYS A 148 6.74 -21.53 -15.26
C LYS A 148 5.49 -22.25 -15.77
N LEU A 149 4.53 -22.54 -14.89
CA LEU A 149 3.29 -23.21 -15.31
C LEU A 149 2.43 -22.33 -16.23
N TYR A 150 2.43 -21.01 -16.02
CA TYR A 150 1.75 -20.06 -16.89
C TYR A 150 2.37 -20.02 -18.29
N GLU A 151 3.71 -19.95 -18.38
CA GLU A 151 4.45 -19.99 -19.65
C GLU A 151 4.23 -21.30 -20.42
N GLU A 152 4.05 -22.42 -19.70
CA GLU A 152 3.68 -23.71 -20.27
C GLU A 152 2.19 -23.83 -20.66
N ASN A 153 1.39 -22.76 -20.51
CA ASN A 153 -0.07 -22.72 -20.72
C ASN A 153 -0.85 -23.72 -19.86
N LYS A 154 -0.32 -24.08 -18.68
CA LYS A 154 -0.95 -25.02 -17.73
C LYS A 154 -1.60 -24.30 -16.55
N PHE A 155 -1.53 -22.98 -16.52
CA PHE A 155 -1.94 -22.18 -15.37
C PHE A 155 -2.45 -20.81 -15.82
N SER A 156 -3.35 -20.25 -15.02
CA SER A 156 -3.96 -18.93 -15.24
C SER A 156 -4.37 -18.34 -13.90
N GLY A 157 -4.83 -17.08 -13.89
CA GLY A 157 -5.28 -16.42 -12.66
C GLY A 157 -6.37 -17.19 -11.90
N LEU A 158 -7.27 -17.88 -12.62
CA LEU A 158 -8.32 -18.70 -12.00
C LEU A 158 -7.75 -19.84 -11.16
N HIS A 159 -6.62 -20.42 -11.55
CA HIS A 159 -6.02 -21.53 -10.83
C HIS A 159 -5.42 -21.11 -9.48
N LEU A 160 -5.06 -19.83 -9.30
CA LEU A 160 -4.65 -19.30 -7.98
C LEU A 160 -5.83 -19.38 -7.00
N SER A 161 -7.01 -18.94 -7.46
CA SER A 161 -8.24 -18.93 -6.68
C SER A 161 -8.64 -20.33 -6.16
N GLU A 162 -8.34 -21.40 -6.93
CA GLU A 162 -8.64 -22.79 -6.58
C GLU A 162 -7.68 -23.37 -5.53
N ARG A 163 -6.53 -22.75 -5.29
CA ARG A 163 -5.45 -23.26 -4.44
C ARG A 163 -5.53 -22.81 -2.98
N TYR A 164 -6.52 -22.01 -2.60
CA TYR A 164 -6.90 -21.90 -1.18
C TYR A 164 -7.29 -23.27 -0.63
N CYS A 165 -6.93 -23.59 0.60
CA CYS A 165 -7.19 -24.91 1.15
C CYS A 165 -8.68 -25.17 1.29
N PHE A 166 -9.41 -24.24 1.91
CA PHE A 166 -10.85 -24.43 2.15
C PHE A 166 -11.72 -23.26 1.70
N LEU A 167 -11.15 -22.11 1.37
CA LEU A 167 -11.93 -21.00 0.81
C LEU A 167 -12.25 -21.25 -0.67
N ASP A 168 -13.52 -21.23 -1.02
CA ASP A 168 -14.00 -21.07 -2.40
C ASP A 168 -14.13 -19.58 -2.66
N THR A 169 -13.16 -19.01 -3.36
CA THR A 169 -13.05 -17.57 -3.64
C THR A 169 -14.06 -17.07 -4.67
N SER A 170 -14.69 -17.97 -5.43
CA SER A 170 -15.77 -17.60 -6.34
C SER A 170 -17.09 -17.42 -5.61
N LEU A 171 -17.32 -18.22 -4.57
CA LEU A 171 -18.56 -18.19 -3.78
C LEU A 171 -18.43 -17.42 -2.46
N GLY A 172 -17.20 -17.16 -2.00
CA GLY A 172 -16.95 -16.53 -0.72
C GLY A 172 -17.35 -17.40 0.48
N VAL A 173 -17.17 -18.71 0.38
CA VAL A 173 -17.54 -19.65 1.47
C VAL A 173 -16.49 -20.72 1.69
N LEU A 174 -16.46 -21.29 2.89
CA LEU A 174 -15.68 -22.49 3.16
C LEU A 174 -16.28 -23.71 2.47
N LYS A 175 -15.43 -24.49 1.82
CA LYS A 175 -15.79 -25.65 1.01
C LYS A 175 -14.65 -26.66 0.99
N LEU A 176 -15.00 -27.93 1.07
CA LEU A 176 -14.06 -29.01 0.81
C LEU A 176 -14.01 -29.28 -0.70
N LYS A 177 -12.92 -28.86 -1.34
CA LYS A 177 -12.60 -29.05 -2.75
C LYS A 177 -11.82 -30.36 -2.93
N ASN A 178 -11.74 -30.83 -4.17
CA ASN A 178 -11.06 -32.11 -4.49
C ASN A 178 -9.59 -32.14 -4.02
N ASN A 179 -8.92 -31.00 -4.04
CA ASN A 179 -7.52 -30.83 -3.63
C ASN A 179 -7.36 -30.27 -2.20
N SER A 180 -8.44 -29.94 -1.48
CA SER A 180 -8.37 -29.25 -0.18
C SER A 180 -7.47 -29.94 0.84
N ILE A 181 -7.63 -31.26 0.98
CA ILE A 181 -6.90 -32.06 1.97
C ILE A 181 -5.41 -32.09 1.62
N SER A 182 -5.07 -32.40 0.36
CA SER A 182 -3.67 -32.40 -0.09
C SER A 182 -3.04 -31.02 0.03
N SER A 183 -3.75 -29.96 -0.36
CA SER A 183 -3.29 -28.58 -0.27
C SER A 183 -2.99 -28.20 1.17
N PHE A 184 -3.92 -28.53 2.08
CA PHE A 184 -3.76 -28.25 3.50
C PHE A 184 -2.57 -28.99 4.12
N ARG A 185 -2.39 -30.27 3.81
CA ARG A 185 -1.24 -31.05 4.30
C ARG A 185 0.09 -30.44 3.82
N THR A 186 0.13 -29.95 2.59
CA THR A 186 1.32 -29.25 2.05
C THR A 186 1.57 -27.90 2.73
N SER A 187 0.54 -27.10 2.98
CA SER A 187 0.69 -25.71 3.43
C SER A 187 0.69 -25.51 4.94
N SER A 188 0.06 -26.39 5.71
CA SER A 188 -0.08 -26.27 7.18
C SER A 188 1.22 -26.57 7.92
N HIS A 189 2.16 -27.30 7.30
CA HIS A 189 3.37 -27.81 7.92
C HIS A 189 3.11 -28.67 9.17
N PHE A 190 1.91 -29.25 9.30
CA PHE A 190 1.65 -30.23 10.34
C PHE A 190 2.50 -31.47 10.09
N GLY A 191 3.18 -31.93 11.15
CA GLY A 191 4.15 -33.03 11.06
C GLY A 191 3.53 -34.42 10.83
N SER A 192 2.20 -34.55 10.84
CA SER A 192 1.52 -35.81 10.50
C SER A 192 0.17 -35.60 9.81
N ASP A 193 -0.19 -36.58 8.97
CA ASP A 193 -1.49 -36.64 8.31
C ASP A 193 -2.65 -36.79 9.31
N GLU A 194 -2.44 -37.53 10.40
CA GLU A 194 -3.45 -37.73 11.45
C GLU A 194 -3.87 -36.41 12.11
N PHE A 195 -2.91 -35.50 12.36
CA PHE A 195 -3.22 -34.16 12.86
C PHE A 195 -4.00 -33.35 11.84
N SER A 196 -3.62 -33.43 10.56
CA SER A 196 -4.31 -32.72 9.49
C SER A 196 -5.77 -33.18 9.36
N ASP A 197 -6.00 -34.49 9.40
CA ASP A 197 -7.35 -35.07 9.28
C ASP A 197 -8.21 -34.71 10.49
N SER A 198 -7.65 -34.82 11.70
CA SER A 198 -8.32 -34.40 12.94
C SER A 198 -8.68 -32.91 12.92
N TYR A 199 -7.77 -32.06 12.43
CA TYR A 199 -8.01 -30.63 12.28
C TYR A 199 -9.14 -30.36 11.30
N ILE A 200 -9.14 -31.01 10.12
CA ILE A 200 -10.19 -30.82 9.11
C ILE A 200 -11.56 -31.20 9.67
N GLU A 201 -11.67 -32.34 10.35
CA GLU A 201 -12.94 -32.81 10.91
C GLU A 201 -13.45 -31.92 12.05
N THR A 202 -12.55 -31.35 12.86
CA THR A 202 -12.92 -30.54 14.04
C THR A 202 -13.11 -29.07 13.72
N HIS A 203 -12.24 -28.50 12.88
CA HIS A 203 -12.13 -27.06 12.65
C HIS A 203 -12.63 -26.62 11.27
N VAL A 204 -12.78 -27.51 10.28
CA VAL A 204 -13.22 -27.12 8.93
C VAL A 204 -14.62 -27.65 8.63
N ARG A 205 -14.82 -28.97 8.75
CA ARG A 205 -16.07 -29.63 8.35
C ARG A 205 -17.32 -29.04 9.01
N PRO A 206 -17.33 -28.63 10.29
CA PRO A 206 -18.52 -28.05 10.92
C PRO A 206 -18.92 -26.69 10.33
N PHE A 207 -18.01 -26.00 9.65
CA PHE A 207 -18.19 -24.63 9.17
C PHE A 207 -18.21 -24.53 7.64
N LEU A 208 -18.36 -25.65 6.93
CA LEU A 208 -18.59 -25.62 5.48
C LEU A 208 -19.85 -24.81 5.16
N GLY A 209 -19.76 -23.98 4.12
CA GLY A 209 -20.80 -23.03 3.71
C GLY A 209 -20.84 -21.72 4.49
N TRP A 210 -19.96 -21.53 5.48
CA TRP A 210 -19.83 -20.25 6.18
C TRP A 210 -18.95 -19.30 5.36
N ALA A 211 -19.25 -18.01 5.42
CA ALA A 211 -18.57 -16.97 4.65
C ALA A 211 -17.66 -16.11 5.56
N PRO A 212 -16.49 -15.67 5.09
CA PRO A 212 -15.68 -14.70 5.80
C PRO A 212 -16.36 -13.32 5.78
N ILE A 213 -16.30 -12.65 6.93
CA ILE A 213 -16.85 -11.32 7.18
C ILE A 213 -15.89 -10.52 8.07
N TRP A 214 -16.00 -9.19 8.04
CA TRP A 214 -15.15 -8.29 8.83
C TRP A 214 -15.99 -7.21 9.50
N ASP A 215 -15.67 -6.91 10.75
CA ASP A 215 -16.26 -5.75 11.45
C ASP A 215 -15.59 -4.49 10.91
N GLU A 216 -16.40 -3.57 10.37
CA GLU A 216 -15.91 -2.30 9.81
C GLU A 216 -15.11 -1.48 10.82
N LYS A 217 -15.45 -1.59 12.12
CA LYS A 217 -14.76 -0.87 13.21
C LYS A 217 -13.33 -1.39 13.45
N HIS A 218 -13.04 -2.63 13.04
CA HIS A 218 -11.73 -3.25 13.20
C HIS A 218 -10.89 -3.18 11.92
N LEU A 219 -11.42 -2.64 10.83
CA LEU A 219 -10.64 -2.43 9.63
C LEU A 219 -9.61 -1.30 9.82
N PRO A 220 -8.46 -1.36 9.13
CA PRO A 220 -7.48 -0.29 9.15
C PRO A 220 -8.10 1.02 8.67
N GLN A 221 -7.92 2.09 9.46
CA GLN A 221 -8.41 3.43 9.10
C GLN A 221 -7.70 3.99 7.86
N ASN A 222 -6.41 3.65 7.69
CA ASN A 222 -5.65 3.96 6.49
C ASN A 222 -5.21 2.65 5.82
N MET A 223 -6.00 2.21 4.83
CA MET A 223 -5.72 0.99 4.07
C MET A 223 -4.38 1.07 3.32
N ALA A 224 -3.99 2.24 2.82
CA ALA A 224 -2.72 2.41 2.12
C ALA A 224 -1.54 2.16 3.06
N GLN A 225 -1.55 2.76 4.26
CA GLN A 225 -0.51 2.50 5.26
C GLN A 225 -0.47 1.02 5.66
N PHE A 226 -1.62 0.39 5.87
CA PHE A 226 -1.70 -1.02 6.20
C PHE A 226 -1.08 -1.91 5.10
N LEU A 227 -1.37 -1.64 3.82
CA LEU A 227 -0.80 -2.38 2.71
C LEU A 227 0.70 -2.12 2.51
N GLU A 228 1.20 -0.92 2.84
CA GLU A 228 2.64 -0.64 2.91
C GLU A 228 3.32 -1.45 4.02
N ASP A 229 2.71 -1.53 5.21
CA ASP A 229 3.22 -2.30 6.35
C ASP A 229 3.23 -3.81 6.07
N LEU A 230 2.28 -4.31 5.28
CA LEU A 230 2.24 -5.70 4.81
C LEU A 230 3.21 -6.00 3.65
N GLY A 231 3.91 -4.98 3.14
CA GLY A 231 4.80 -5.11 1.98
C GLY A 231 4.06 -5.45 0.69
N VAL A 232 2.79 -5.08 0.58
CA VAL A 232 2.00 -5.14 -0.67
C VAL A 232 2.24 -3.89 -1.50
N LEU A 233 2.38 -2.74 -0.84
CA LEU A 233 2.76 -1.47 -1.44
C LEU A 233 4.23 -1.15 -1.18
N GLU A 234 4.86 -0.55 -2.17
CA GLU A 234 6.24 -0.10 -2.06
C GLU A 234 6.29 1.25 -1.31
N GLN A 235 6.98 1.29 -0.17
CA GLN A 235 7.10 2.51 0.64
C GLN A 235 7.63 3.72 -0.16
N ARG A 236 8.48 3.46 -1.18
CA ARG A 236 9.04 4.50 -2.06
C ARG A 236 7.99 5.23 -2.91
N TRP A 237 6.81 4.65 -3.10
CA TRP A 237 5.71 5.28 -3.84
C TRP A 237 4.97 6.34 -3.00
N GLY A 238 5.13 6.33 -1.68
CA GLY A 238 4.53 7.30 -0.77
C GLY A 238 3.00 7.35 -0.82
N VAL A 239 2.35 6.21 -1.06
CA VAL A 239 0.91 6.12 -1.29
C VAL A 239 0.13 6.45 -0.01
N SER A 240 0.58 5.98 1.14
CA SER A 240 -0.01 6.30 2.46
C SER A 240 -0.23 7.79 2.68
N SER A 241 0.75 8.62 2.27
CA SER A 241 0.70 10.07 2.39
C SER A 241 -0.37 10.77 1.53
N LEU A 242 -0.88 10.09 0.49
CA LEU A 242 -1.99 10.56 -0.34
C LEU A 242 -3.34 10.45 0.38
N PHE A 243 -3.44 9.52 1.33
CA PHE A 243 -4.66 9.21 2.07
C PHE A 243 -4.61 9.70 3.53
N GLU A 244 -3.52 10.36 3.93
CA GLU A 244 -3.45 11.05 5.23
C GLU A 244 -4.43 12.22 5.27
N ASP A 245 -5.27 12.23 6.31
CA ASP A 245 -6.18 13.33 6.58
C ASP A 245 -5.36 14.62 6.79
N PRO A 246 -5.60 15.73 6.07
CA PRO A 246 -4.81 16.95 6.21
C PRO A 246 -4.73 17.51 7.63
N GLU A 247 -5.68 17.16 8.51
CA GLU A 247 -5.69 17.52 9.94
C GLU A 247 -4.77 16.63 10.81
N SER A 248 -4.44 15.42 10.35
CA SER A 248 -3.54 14.46 11.03
C SER A 248 -2.06 14.78 10.88
N LYS A 249 -1.70 15.69 9.96
CA LYS A 249 -0.32 16.14 9.81
C LYS A 249 0.07 16.88 11.08
N PRO A 250 1.09 16.44 11.84
CA PRO A 250 1.66 17.28 12.86
C PRO A 250 2.11 18.55 12.17
N THR A 251 1.44 19.67 12.47
CA THR A 251 1.81 21.01 12.02
C THR A 251 3.33 21.08 11.98
N PRO A 252 3.94 21.38 10.81
CA PRO A 252 5.38 21.32 10.70
C PRO A 252 5.96 22.17 11.82
N LYS A 253 6.63 21.51 12.78
CA LYS A 253 7.30 22.20 13.88
C LYS A 253 8.14 23.26 13.21
N LYS A 254 7.75 24.54 13.36
CA LYS A 254 8.44 25.68 12.76
C LYS A 254 9.93 25.41 12.94
N ARG A 255 10.65 25.17 11.85
CA ARG A 255 12.10 24.98 11.87
C ARG A 255 12.62 26.10 12.75
N ARG A 256 13.11 25.76 13.95
CA ARG A 256 13.78 26.75 14.80
C ARG A 256 14.90 27.27 13.92
N GLY A 257 14.79 28.53 13.51
CA GLY A 257 15.76 29.16 12.63
C GLY A 257 17.18 29.01 13.21
N PRO A 258 18.21 29.23 12.38
CA PRO A 258 19.60 29.15 12.82
C PRO A 258 19.76 29.87 14.17
N LYS A 259 20.40 29.20 15.15
CA LYS A 259 20.69 29.81 16.45
C LYS A 259 21.33 31.20 16.21
N PRO A 260 20.84 32.27 16.85
CA PRO A 260 21.41 33.59 16.66
C PRO A 260 22.90 33.53 16.99
N GLY A 261 23.74 34.09 16.12
CA GLY A 261 25.17 34.21 16.39
C GLY A 261 25.43 34.97 17.71
N PRO A 262 26.61 34.81 18.33
CA PRO A 262 26.90 35.32 19.68
C PRO A 262 26.59 36.81 19.87
N ALA A 263 26.86 37.65 18.87
CA ALA A 263 26.53 39.08 18.91
C ALA A 263 25.01 39.36 18.92
N LYS A 264 24.23 38.58 18.15
CA LYS A 264 22.77 38.71 18.11
C LYS A 264 22.12 38.18 19.38
N ALA A 265 22.65 37.09 19.94
CA ALA A 265 22.18 36.55 21.22
C ALA A 265 22.41 37.55 22.37
N LEU A 266 23.58 38.21 22.41
CA LEU A 266 23.87 39.24 23.41
C LEU A 266 22.97 40.48 23.22
N PHE A 267 22.76 40.90 21.97
CA PHE A 267 21.85 42.00 21.65
C PHE A 267 20.41 41.72 22.12
N CYS A 268 19.84 40.57 21.75
CA CYS A 268 18.49 40.17 22.18
C CYS A 268 18.36 40.00 23.70
N LYS A 269 19.46 39.70 24.40
CA LYS A 269 19.49 39.61 25.87
C LYS A 269 19.46 41.00 26.52
N LYS A 270 20.25 41.96 26.01
CA LYS A 270 20.30 43.34 26.53
C LYS A 270 19.06 44.15 26.14
N TYR A 271 18.52 43.93 24.95
CA TYR A 271 17.40 44.67 24.38
C TYR A 271 16.29 43.71 23.90
N PRO A 272 15.55 43.08 24.83
CA PRO A 272 14.53 42.09 24.48
C PRO A 272 13.36 42.69 23.69
N ASP A 273 13.08 43.98 23.88
CA ASP A 273 11.97 44.69 23.24
C ASP A 273 12.39 45.55 22.03
N GLY A 274 13.66 45.49 21.64
CA GLY A 274 14.25 46.38 20.65
C GLY A 274 15.06 47.50 21.30
N LEU A 275 15.72 48.29 20.46
CA LEU A 275 16.56 49.41 20.87
C LEU A 275 15.68 50.57 21.37
N PRO A 276 15.93 51.11 22.58
CA PRO A 276 15.26 52.32 23.07
C PRO A 276 15.44 53.50 22.11
N GLU A 277 14.41 54.33 21.95
CA GLU A 277 14.42 55.45 20.99
C GLU A 277 15.51 56.50 21.28
N GLU A 278 15.99 56.55 22.52
CA GLU A 278 17.02 57.46 23.00
C GLU A 278 18.46 56.99 22.66
N LEU A 279 18.63 55.72 22.26
CA LEU A 279 19.93 55.12 22.00
C LEU A 279 20.19 54.99 20.50
N SER A 280 21.33 55.49 20.03
CA SER A 280 21.76 55.30 18.65
C SER A 280 22.46 53.95 18.46
N ALA A 281 22.35 53.41 17.24
CA ALA A 281 23.02 52.17 16.87
C ALA A 281 24.56 52.32 16.91
N GLU A 282 25.09 53.53 16.68
CA GLU A 282 26.52 53.81 16.84
C GLU A 282 26.97 53.70 18.30
N TYR A 283 26.16 54.21 19.24
CA TYR A 283 26.48 54.15 20.66
C TYR A 283 26.49 52.70 21.17
N VAL A 284 25.48 51.90 20.80
CA VAL A 284 25.40 50.49 21.20
C VAL A 284 26.49 49.64 20.52
N SER A 285 26.90 49.99 19.30
CA SER A 285 28.05 49.35 18.65
C SER A 285 29.35 49.58 19.42
N ALA A 286 29.56 50.81 19.92
CA ALA A 286 30.72 51.16 20.73
C ALA A 286 30.72 50.45 22.09
N ASP A 287 29.56 50.38 22.76
CA ASP A 287 29.37 49.69 24.05
C ASP A 287 29.69 48.19 23.93
N PHE A 288 29.17 47.52 22.91
CA PHE A 288 29.44 46.11 22.68
C PHE A 288 30.92 45.87 22.32
N LYS A 289 31.56 46.82 21.62
CA LYS A 289 32.99 46.74 21.31
C LYS A 289 33.84 46.87 22.57
N SER A 290 33.46 47.70 23.56
CA SER A 290 34.14 47.73 24.86
C SER A 290 33.96 46.45 25.68
N GLU A 291 32.89 45.69 25.43
CA GLU A 291 32.65 44.37 26.03
C GLU A 291 33.29 43.20 25.23
N GLY A 292 34.10 43.51 24.21
CA GLY A 292 34.80 42.52 23.41
C GLY A 292 33.97 41.85 22.31
N VAL A 293 32.78 42.39 22.00
CA VAL A 293 31.89 41.90 20.95
C VAL A 293 31.86 42.88 19.78
N THR A 294 32.44 42.49 18.64
CA THR A 294 32.40 43.29 17.42
C THR A 294 31.04 43.16 16.73
N ILE A 295 30.22 44.20 16.84
CA ILE A 295 28.94 44.34 16.14
C ILE A 295 28.88 45.72 15.47
N SER A 296 28.50 45.76 14.20
CA SER A 296 28.38 47.04 13.47
C SER A 296 27.04 47.73 13.76
N PRO A 297 26.96 49.07 13.66
CA PRO A 297 25.69 49.81 13.80
C PRO A 297 24.60 49.30 12.84
N ARG A 298 24.99 48.90 11.63
CA ARG A 298 24.09 48.32 10.62
C ARG A 298 23.50 46.97 11.08
N GLN A 299 24.28 46.15 11.79
CA GLN A 299 23.77 44.89 12.34
C GLN A 299 22.80 45.13 13.50
N ILE A 300 23.07 46.13 14.35
CA ILE A 300 22.16 46.53 15.44
C ILE A 300 20.80 46.97 14.88
N ALA A 301 20.79 47.84 13.87
CA ALA A 301 19.55 48.29 13.22
C ALA A 301 18.77 47.12 12.60
N ASN A 302 19.46 46.15 12.02
CA ASN A 302 18.82 44.95 11.48
C ASN A 302 18.21 44.07 12.59
N TYR A 303 18.89 43.93 13.73
CA TYR A 303 18.39 43.14 14.86
C TYR A 303 17.19 43.79 15.54
N ASP A 304 17.24 45.11 15.75
CA ASP A 304 16.10 45.87 16.28
C ASP A 304 14.86 45.72 15.38
N ARG A 305 15.04 45.91 14.06
CA ARG A 305 13.96 45.69 13.08
C ARG A 305 13.40 44.27 13.15
N GLU A 306 14.25 43.26 13.26
CA GLU A 306 13.81 41.86 13.38
C GLU A 306 13.02 41.59 14.68
N ILE A 307 13.40 42.21 15.81
CA ILE A 307 12.67 42.06 17.07
C ILE A 307 11.29 42.70 16.97
N ARG A 308 11.21 43.92 16.42
CA ARG A 308 9.95 44.67 16.25
C ARG A 308 8.98 43.97 15.29
N LEU A 309 9.48 43.31 14.24
CA LEU A 309 8.66 42.56 13.27
C LEU A 309 8.13 41.21 13.80
N ARG A 310 8.64 40.73 14.94
CA ARG A 310 8.21 39.45 15.56
C ARG A 310 7.11 39.61 16.61
N LYS A 311 6.77 40.85 16.99
CA LYS A 311 5.58 41.18 17.77
C LYS A 311 4.42 41.47 16.83
#